data_AF-T1JI21-F1
#
_entry.id   AF-T1JI21-F1
#
_cell.length_a   1.000
_cell.length_b   1.000
_cell.length_c   1.000
_cell.angle_alpha   90.00
_cell.angle_beta   90.00
_cell.angle_gamma   90.00
#
_symmetry.space_group_name_H-M   'P 1'
#
loop_
_entity.id
_entity.type
_entity.pdbx_description
1 polymer ?
#
loop_
_entity_poly.entity_id
_entity_poly.type
_entity_poly.pdbx_seq_one_letter_code
_entity_poly.pdbx_strand_id
1 'polypeptide(L)'
;MDDIFHHIKSIVTMGGWISYFWPQKSAEFDVSPGLDEVESASGLTLRQKKVVTEIWDLVKIDIKQNGIDFFIEFFKAFPLNLNNFKAFQNMTDDQLRKSKKLEAHATNVMYAISTVVDNLQDVECLTELLSTIGRNHIKRKITPVQFDQVGITFIKFLENKLGSRITPFCRNAWEVTFKVMNSIIVAGLQSNDD
;
A
#
# COMPACT_ATOMS: atom_id res chain seq x y z
N MET A 1 29.24 -15.60 23.11
CA MET A 1 28.08 -15.91 22.24
C MET A 1 27.37 -14.58 21.98
N ASP A 2 28.16 -13.59 21.52
CA ASP A 2 27.84 -12.16 21.67
C ASP A 2 28.27 -11.34 20.44
N ASP A 3 28.52 -12.01 19.31
CA ASP A 3 29.16 -11.38 18.13
C ASP A 3 28.24 -11.28 16.89
N ILE A 4 27.03 -11.85 16.96
CA ILE A 4 26.05 -11.76 15.85
C ILE A 4 25.08 -10.60 16.05
N PHE A 5 24.84 -10.16 17.29
CA PHE A 5 23.95 -9.03 17.58
C PHE A 5 24.58 -7.65 17.36
N HIS A 6 25.91 -7.56 17.25
CA HIS A 6 26.59 -6.32 16.87
C HIS A 6 26.58 -6.05 15.36
N HIS A 7 26.46 -7.09 14.52
CA HIS A 7 26.49 -6.91 13.06
C HIS A 7 25.13 -6.47 12.47
N ILE A 8 24.02 -6.63 13.20
CA ILE A 8 22.69 -6.18 12.75
C ILE A 8 22.43 -4.71 13.11
N LYS A 9 23.18 -4.12 14.06
CA LYS A 9 23.06 -2.69 14.40
C LYS A 9 23.93 -1.76 13.55
N SER A 10 24.75 -2.28 12.63
CA SER A 10 25.63 -1.50 11.76
C SER A 10 25.05 -1.20 10.37
N ILE A 11 23.90 -1.76 9.98
CA ILE A 11 23.22 -1.36 8.74
C ILE A 11 22.49 -0.01 8.91
N VAL A 12 22.39 0.49 10.15
CA VAL A 12 21.77 1.78 10.49
C VAL A 12 22.78 2.94 10.42
N THR A 13 23.98 2.74 9.85
CA THR A 13 24.99 3.82 9.70
C THR A 13 25.56 3.90 8.29
N MET A 14 24.71 3.83 7.26
CA MET A 14 25.03 4.43 5.95
C MET A 14 24.23 5.71 5.73
N GLY A 15 24.63 6.74 6.48
CA GLY A 15 24.32 8.14 6.18
C GLY A 15 25.04 8.62 4.91
N GLY A 16 24.68 8.06 3.76
CA GLY A 16 25.31 8.40 2.47
C GLY A 16 24.40 8.49 1.25
N TRP A 17 23.14 8.01 1.30
CA TRP A 17 22.23 8.03 0.14
C TRP A 17 20.85 8.63 0.46
N ILE A 18 20.35 8.48 1.69
CA ILE A 18 19.00 8.92 2.09
C ILE A 18 18.97 10.42 2.48
N SER A 19 20.11 11.03 2.80
CA SER A 19 20.22 12.47 3.09
C SER A 19 20.15 13.37 1.85
N TYR A 20 20.30 12.81 0.64
CA TYR A 20 20.22 13.57 -0.61
C TYR A 20 18.79 13.75 -1.13
N PHE A 21 17.81 13.03 -0.58
CA PHE A 21 16.45 12.98 -1.12
C PHE A 21 15.35 13.43 -0.14
N TRP A 22 15.71 13.98 1.02
CA TRP A 22 14.72 14.57 1.94
C TRP A 22 15.13 16.01 2.31
N PRO A 23 14.43 17.05 1.81
CA PRO A 23 14.84 18.42 2.05
C PRO A 23 14.44 18.86 3.46
N GLN A 24 15.38 18.79 4.40
CA GLN A 24 15.45 19.86 5.40
C GLN A 24 16.17 21.05 4.73
N LYS A 25 15.37 22.02 4.27
CA LYS A 25 15.74 23.23 3.50
C LYS A 25 16.11 23.03 2.02
N SER A 26 15.09 22.86 1.18
CA SER A 26 14.86 23.65 -0.04
C SER A 26 13.61 23.10 -0.75
N ALA A 27 12.44 23.39 -0.20
CA ALA A 27 11.25 23.53 -1.03
C ALA A 27 11.44 24.80 -1.87
N GLU A 28 12.34 24.75 -2.85
CA GLU A 28 12.09 25.50 -4.07
C GLU A 28 10.83 24.83 -4.63
N PHE A 29 9.72 25.57 -4.60
CA PHE A 29 8.48 25.16 -5.23
C PHE A 29 8.83 24.86 -6.69
N ASP A 30 8.91 23.59 -7.05
CA ASP A 30 9.10 23.19 -8.44
C ASP A 30 7.86 23.65 -9.20
N VAL A 31 7.91 24.83 -9.81
CA VAL A 31 6.80 25.48 -10.52
C VAL A 31 6.69 25.01 -11.97
N SER A 32 7.31 23.88 -12.32
CA SER A 32 7.19 23.35 -13.67
C SER A 32 5.70 23.18 -14.05
N PRO A 33 5.30 23.68 -15.24
CA PRO A 33 3.92 23.55 -15.70
C PRO A 33 3.45 22.09 -15.72
N GLY A 34 2.15 21.86 -15.45
CA GLY A 34 1.54 20.53 -15.53
C GLY A 34 1.75 19.61 -14.32
N LEU A 35 2.60 19.95 -13.35
CA LEU A 35 2.87 19.08 -12.21
C LEU A 35 1.67 18.86 -11.27
N ASP A 36 0.81 19.86 -11.18
CA ASP A 36 -0.41 19.87 -10.36
C ASP A 36 -1.69 19.70 -11.21
N GLU A 37 -1.54 19.51 -12.52
CA GLU A 37 -2.66 19.20 -13.40
C GLU A 37 -3.08 17.75 -13.19
N VAL A 38 -4.38 17.54 -12.99
CA VAL A 38 -4.95 16.19 -12.86
C VAL A 38 -5.00 15.56 -14.24
N GLU A 39 -4.27 14.47 -14.42
CA GLU A 39 -4.35 13.72 -15.67
C GLU A 39 -5.67 12.96 -15.73
N SER A 40 -6.43 13.16 -16.81
CA SER A 40 -7.75 12.52 -16.98
C SER A 40 -7.69 11.00 -16.96
N ALA A 41 -6.61 10.40 -17.46
CA ALA A 41 -6.44 8.96 -17.50
C ALA A 41 -6.28 8.36 -16.10
N SER A 42 -5.39 8.91 -15.28
CA SER A 42 -5.06 8.33 -13.96
C SER A 42 -5.90 8.92 -12.82
N GLY A 43 -6.42 10.13 -12.97
CA GLY A 43 -7.03 10.90 -11.88
C GLY A 43 -6.02 11.46 -10.87
N LEU A 44 -4.71 11.30 -11.12
CA LEU A 44 -3.62 11.81 -10.28
C LEU A 44 -2.83 12.91 -10.98
N THR A 45 -2.21 13.79 -10.20
CA THR A 45 -1.19 14.72 -10.69
C THR A 45 0.19 14.06 -10.70
N LEU A 46 1.14 14.61 -11.47
CA LEU A 46 2.51 14.12 -11.49
C LEU A 46 3.17 14.18 -10.10
N ARG A 47 2.88 15.22 -9.30
CA ARG A 47 3.36 15.29 -7.91
C ARG A 47 2.79 14.20 -7.02
N GLN A 48 1.49 13.90 -7.16
CA GLN A 48 0.87 12.83 -6.39
C GLN A 48 1.51 11.48 -6.73
N LYS A 49 1.71 11.17 -8.03
CA LYS A 49 2.38 9.94 -8.45
C LYS A 49 3.80 9.83 -7.90
N LYS A 50 4.57 10.92 -7.93
CA LYS A 50 5.92 10.98 -7.36
C LYS A 50 5.92 10.67 -5.87
N VAL A 51 5.08 11.34 -5.09
CA VAL A 51 5.01 11.13 -3.64
C VAL A 51 4.50 9.73 -3.28
N VAL A 52 3.54 9.19 -4.03
CA VAL A 52 3.08 7.80 -3.84
C VAL A 52 4.23 6.83 -4.05
N THR A 53 5.02 7.02 -5.10
CA THR A 53 6.21 6.20 -5.41
C THR A 53 7.26 6.29 -4.30
N GLU A 54 7.61 7.51 -3.88
CA GLU A 54 8.62 7.74 -2.83
C GLU A 54 8.20 7.15 -1.47
N ILE A 55 6.93 7.30 -1.09
CA ILE A 55 6.42 6.68 0.14
C ILE A 55 6.42 5.15 0.02
N TRP A 56 6.04 4.61 -1.14
CA TRP A 56 6.05 3.17 -1.35
C TRP A 56 7.46 2.58 -1.30
N ASP A 57 8.47 3.30 -1.82
CA ASP A 57 9.87 2.90 -1.74
C ASP A 57 10.35 2.68 -0.30
N LEU A 58 9.85 3.46 0.66
CA LEU A 58 10.15 3.27 2.08
C LEU A 58 9.47 2.03 2.66
N VAL A 59 8.26 1.71 2.19
CA VAL A 59 7.44 0.60 2.70
C VAL A 59 7.88 -0.73 2.12
N LYS A 60 8.26 -0.78 0.83
CA LYS A 60 8.58 -2.04 0.16
C LYS A 60 9.92 -2.67 0.58
N ILE A 61 10.76 -1.92 1.33
CA ILE A 61 12.04 -2.41 1.89
C ILE A 61 11.83 -3.67 2.73
N ASP A 62 10.78 -3.70 3.56
CA ASP A 62 10.42 -4.86 4.37
C ASP A 62 8.98 -5.30 4.06
N ILE A 63 8.74 -5.61 2.78
CA ILE A 63 7.39 -5.84 2.25
C ILE A 63 6.62 -6.94 3.00
N LYS A 64 7.32 -7.98 3.47
CA LYS A 64 6.71 -9.10 4.18
C LYS A 64 6.25 -8.68 5.58
N GLN A 65 7.14 -8.08 6.37
CA GLN A 65 6.80 -7.65 7.71
C GLN A 65 5.75 -6.54 7.69
N ASN A 66 5.90 -5.58 6.78
CA ASN A 66 4.94 -4.49 6.61
C ASN A 66 3.57 -4.99 6.14
N GLY A 67 3.53 -6.02 5.30
CA GLY A 67 2.26 -6.69 4.95
C GLY A 67 1.58 -7.32 6.17
N ILE A 68 2.34 -8.01 7.02
CA ILE A 68 1.79 -8.60 8.26
C ILE A 68 1.28 -7.48 9.18
N ASP A 69 2.08 -6.44 9.42
CA ASP A 69 1.71 -5.30 10.27
C ASP A 69 0.41 -4.64 9.78
N PHE A 70 0.32 -4.39 8.47
CA PHE A 70 -0.90 -3.87 7.82
C PHE A 70 -2.12 -4.77 8.10
N PHE A 71 -2.01 -6.09 7.91
CA PHE A 71 -3.15 -6.99 8.14
C PHE A 71 -3.55 -7.10 9.61
N ILE A 72 -2.60 -7.00 10.55
CA ILE A 72 -2.92 -6.92 11.98
C ILE A 72 -3.72 -5.65 12.27
N GLU A 73 -3.33 -4.51 11.72
CA GLU A 73 -4.11 -3.27 11.83
C GLU A 73 -5.50 -3.40 11.17
N PHE A 74 -5.59 -4.08 10.02
CA PHE A 74 -6.84 -4.30 9.30
C PHE A 74 -7.83 -5.12 10.12
N PHE A 75 -7.40 -6.23 10.71
CA PHE A 75 -8.27 -7.07 11.53
C PHE A 75 -8.67 -6.41 12.84
N LYS A 76 -7.84 -5.51 13.39
CA LYS A 76 -8.22 -4.68 14.54
C LYS A 76 -9.26 -3.64 14.20
N ALA A 77 -9.10 -2.95 13.07
CA ALA A 77 -10.03 -1.92 12.62
C ALA A 77 -11.38 -2.53 12.18
N PHE A 78 -11.34 -3.70 11.54
CA PHE A 78 -12.51 -4.34 10.94
C PHE A 78 -12.56 -5.84 11.29
N PRO A 79 -12.87 -6.21 12.55
CA PRO A 79 -12.79 -7.60 13.03
C PRO A 79 -13.71 -8.56 12.28
N LEU A 80 -14.83 -8.08 11.73
CA LEU A 80 -15.74 -8.90 10.93
C LEU A 80 -15.07 -9.47 9.67
N ASN A 81 -13.99 -8.85 9.16
CA ASN A 81 -13.27 -9.36 8.00
C ASN A 81 -12.51 -10.65 8.29
N LEU A 82 -12.20 -10.98 9.55
CA LEU A 82 -11.62 -12.29 9.90
C LEU A 82 -12.53 -13.45 9.50
N ASN A 83 -13.84 -13.23 9.37
CA ASN A 83 -14.79 -14.24 8.90
C ASN A 83 -14.50 -14.71 7.46
N ASN A 84 -13.88 -13.85 6.64
CA ASN A 84 -13.44 -14.19 5.29
C ASN A 84 -12.15 -15.05 5.29
N PHE A 85 -11.47 -15.14 6.44
CA PHE A 85 -10.23 -15.88 6.63
C PHE A 85 -10.40 -17.01 7.64
N LYS A 86 -11.08 -18.09 7.23
CA LYS A 86 -11.34 -19.27 8.10
C LYS A 86 -10.11 -19.80 8.86
N ALA A 87 -8.92 -19.70 8.26
CA ALA A 87 -7.67 -20.18 8.86
C ALA A 87 -7.12 -19.30 9.99
N PHE A 88 -7.68 -18.11 10.19
CA PHE A 88 -7.22 -17.10 11.15
C PHE A 88 -8.23 -16.88 12.27
N GLN A 89 -9.41 -17.51 12.19
CA GLN A 89 -10.44 -17.41 13.22
C GLN A 89 -9.89 -17.90 14.56
N ASN A 90 -10.16 -17.14 15.62
CA ASN A 90 -9.73 -17.40 17.00
C ASN A 90 -8.21 -17.36 17.23
N MET A 91 -7.41 -16.89 16.26
CA MET A 91 -5.99 -16.63 16.47
C MET A 91 -5.78 -15.30 17.19
N THR A 92 -4.84 -15.26 18.13
CA THR A 92 -4.33 -14.01 18.70
C THR A 92 -3.44 -13.27 17.71
N ASP A 93 -3.19 -11.98 17.94
CA ASP A 93 -2.23 -11.19 17.17
C ASP A 93 -0.87 -11.89 17.03
N ASP A 94 -0.34 -12.45 18.12
CA ASP A 94 0.96 -13.13 18.13
C ASP A 94 0.95 -14.41 17.28
N GLN A 95 -0.18 -15.12 17.25
CA GLN A 95 -0.35 -16.30 16.40
C GLN A 95 -0.48 -15.89 14.93
N LEU A 96 -1.24 -14.84 14.64
CA LEU A 96 -1.38 -14.28 13.29
C LEU A 96 -0.01 -13.84 12.73
N ARG A 97 0.77 -13.11 13.52
CA ARG A 97 2.11 -12.65 13.15
C ARG A 97 3.08 -13.78 12.81
N LYS A 98 2.89 -14.97 13.38
CA LYS A 98 3.71 -16.17 13.12
C LYS A 98 3.13 -17.06 12.02
N SER A 99 1.94 -16.74 11.50
CA SER A 99 1.25 -17.55 10.49
C SER A 99 1.87 -17.38 9.12
N LYS A 100 2.49 -18.44 8.59
CA LYS A 100 3.00 -18.46 7.20
C LYS A 100 1.92 -18.28 6.14
N LYS A 101 0.68 -18.63 6.46
CA LYS A 101 -0.45 -18.39 5.58
C LYS A 101 -0.84 -16.91 5.55
N LEU A 102 -0.79 -16.21 6.68
CA LEU A 102 -0.99 -14.76 6.70
C LEU A 102 0.16 -14.06 5.98
N GLU A 103 1.41 -14.41 6.29
CA GLU A 103 2.60 -13.86 5.62
C GLU A 103 2.48 -13.95 4.09
N ALA A 104 2.12 -15.12 3.56
CA ALA A 104 1.95 -15.30 2.11
C ALA A 104 0.81 -14.44 1.54
N HIS A 105 -0.35 -14.40 2.19
CA HIS A 105 -1.47 -13.59 1.71
C HIS A 105 -1.17 -12.09 1.77
N ALA A 106 -0.62 -11.63 2.90
CA ALA A 106 -0.24 -10.25 3.12
C ALA A 106 0.82 -9.80 2.10
N THR A 107 1.83 -10.64 1.85
CA THR A 107 2.85 -10.36 0.84
C THR A 107 2.23 -10.20 -0.55
N ASN A 108 1.28 -11.06 -0.94
CA ASN A 108 0.60 -10.93 -2.23
C ASN A 108 -0.19 -9.63 -2.37
N VAL A 109 -0.84 -9.16 -1.29
CA VAL A 109 -1.52 -7.86 -1.30
C VAL A 109 -0.54 -6.71 -1.45
N MET A 110 0.60 -6.76 -0.75
CA MET A 110 1.64 -5.74 -0.89
C MET A 110 2.26 -5.74 -2.30
N TYR A 111 2.40 -6.89 -2.95
CA TYR A 111 2.81 -6.94 -4.35
C TYR A 111 1.75 -6.39 -5.30
N ALA A 112 0.45 -6.63 -5.05
CA ALA A 112 -0.60 -5.99 -5.82
C ALA A 112 -0.55 -4.45 -5.70
N ILE A 113 -0.24 -3.92 -4.51
CA ILE A 113 -0.01 -2.47 -4.33
C ILE A 113 1.25 -2.01 -5.08
N SER A 114 2.32 -2.82 -5.11
CA SER A 114 3.50 -2.51 -5.95
C SER A 114 3.11 -2.38 -7.41
N THR A 115 2.31 -3.31 -7.93
CA THR A 115 1.80 -3.25 -9.30
C THR A 115 1.04 -1.96 -9.57
N VAL A 116 0.23 -1.47 -8.62
CA VAL A 116 -0.45 -0.17 -8.76
C VAL A 116 0.56 0.96 -8.88
N VAL A 117 1.53 1.02 -7.97
CA VAL A 117 2.55 2.08 -7.92
C VAL A 117 3.42 2.08 -9.17
N ASP A 118 3.85 0.89 -9.62
CA ASP A 118 4.73 0.71 -10.78
C ASP A 118 4.04 1.10 -12.10
N ASN A 119 2.69 1.06 -12.16
CA ASN A 119 1.90 1.33 -13.35
C ASN A 119 1.11 2.66 -13.26
N LEU A 120 1.45 3.58 -12.35
CA LEU A 120 0.75 4.88 -12.26
C LEU A 120 0.81 5.71 -13.55
N GLN A 121 1.78 5.43 -14.44
CA GLN A 121 1.92 6.08 -15.74
C GLN A 121 1.29 5.28 -16.90
N ASP A 122 0.95 4.02 -16.68
CA ASP A 122 0.34 3.13 -17.68
C ASP A 122 -1.04 2.69 -17.19
N VAL A 123 -2.00 3.58 -17.39
CA VAL A 123 -3.38 3.42 -16.89
C VAL A 123 -4.09 2.24 -17.57
N GLU A 124 -3.80 1.99 -18.85
CA GLU A 124 -4.41 0.88 -19.59
C GLU A 124 -3.96 -0.46 -19.01
N CYS A 125 -2.66 -0.65 -18.83
CA CYS A 125 -2.10 -1.83 -18.16
C CYS A 125 -2.65 -1.99 -16.73
N LEU A 126 -2.65 -0.89 -15.97
CA LEU A 126 -3.18 -0.87 -14.60
C LEU A 126 -4.65 -1.30 -14.56
N THR A 127 -5.46 -0.87 -15.53
CA THR A 127 -6.88 -1.18 -15.61
C THR A 127 -7.12 -2.69 -15.76
N GLU A 128 -6.39 -3.35 -16.66
CA GLU A 128 -6.51 -4.79 -16.89
C GLU A 128 -6.06 -5.62 -15.68
N LEU A 129 -4.96 -5.20 -15.05
CA LEU A 129 -4.42 -5.86 -13.85
C LEU A 129 -5.41 -5.79 -12.67
N LEU A 130 -5.96 -4.60 -12.41
CA LEU A 130 -6.90 -4.38 -11.31
C LEU A 130 -8.28 -5.00 -11.57
N SER A 131 -8.77 -5.00 -12.82
CA SER A 131 -10.01 -5.69 -13.19
C SER A 131 -9.90 -7.19 -12.93
N THR A 132 -8.73 -7.77 -13.21
CA THR A 132 -8.44 -9.18 -12.90
C THR A 132 -8.42 -9.45 -11.40
N ILE A 133 -7.91 -8.51 -10.59
CA ILE A 133 -8.04 -8.60 -9.13
C ILE A 133 -9.51 -8.60 -8.72
N GLY A 134 -10.34 -7.70 -9.26
CA GLY A 134 -11.79 -7.66 -9.02
C GLY A 134 -12.45 -9.03 -9.28
N ARG A 135 -12.31 -9.56 -10.49
CA ARG A 135 -12.87 -10.87 -10.89
C ARG A 135 -12.45 -12.01 -9.97
N ASN A 136 -11.17 -12.05 -9.59
CA ASN A 136 -10.65 -13.06 -8.66
C ASN A 136 -11.31 -13.00 -7.27
N HIS A 137 -11.84 -11.86 -6.86
CA HIS A 137 -12.48 -11.67 -5.57
C HIS A 137 -13.98 -12.01 -5.54
N ILE A 138 -14.62 -12.20 -6.70
CA ILE A 138 -16.04 -12.60 -6.83
C ILE A 138 -16.31 -13.92 -6.09
N LYS A 139 -15.51 -14.96 -6.35
CA LYS A 139 -15.66 -16.29 -5.70
C LYS A 139 -15.49 -16.24 -4.18
N ARG A 140 -14.79 -15.22 -3.68
CA ARG A 140 -14.54 -14.98 -2.24
C ARG A 140 -15.64 -14.14 -1.58
N LYS A 141 -16.66 -13.71 -2.34
CA LYS A 141 -17.78 -12.87 -1.89
C LYS A 141 -17.32 -11.56 -1.21
N ILE A 142 -16.20 -11.04 -1.69
CA ILE A 142 -15.70 -9.74 -1.24
C ILE A 142 -16.49 -8.65 -1.97
N THR A 143 -16.89 -7.62 -1.23
CA THR A 143 -17.71 -6.51 -1.73
C THR A 143 -16.88 -5.22 -1.77
N PRO A 144 -17.37 -4.16 -2.44
CA PRO A 144 -16.70 -2.86 -2.45
C PRO A 144 -16.34 -2.34 -1.04
N VAL A 145 -17.18 -2.62 -0.05
CA VAL A 145 -16.96 -2.20 1.35
C VAL A 145 -15.63 -2.71 1.90
N GLN A 146 -15.25 -3.97 1.61
CA GLN A 146 -13.97 -4.49 2.09
C GLN A 146 -12.77 -3.85 1.40
N PHE A 147 -12.88 -3.48 0.11
CA PHE A 147 -11.82 -2.75 -0.59
C PHE A 147 -11.65 -1.33 -0.04
N ASP A 148 -12.75 -0.66 0.31
CA ASP A 148 -12.68 0.65 0.98
C ASP A 148 -12.02 0.54 2.36
N GLN A 149 -12.36 -0.50 3.12
CA GLN A 149 -11.75 -0.78 4.42
C GLN A 149 -10.24 -1.04 4.30
N VAL A 150 -9.80 -1.75 3.25
CA VAL A 150 -8.37 -1.93 2.94
C VAL A 150 -7.69 -0.58 2.73
N GLY A 151 -8.27 0.32 1.93
CA GLY A 151 -7.71 1.66 1.70
C GLY A 151 -7.61 2.49 2.98
N ILE A 152 -8.68 2.52 3.78
CA ILE A 152 -8.73 3.23 5.07
C ILE A 152 -7.63 2.73 6.00
N THR A 153 -7.53 1.41 6.20
CA THR A 153 -6.49 0.83 7.05
C THR A 153 -5.10 1.09 6.49
N PHE A 154 -4.90 0.95 5.19
CA PHE A 154 -3.58 1.09 4.60
C PHE A 154 -3.01 2.49 4.79
N ILE A 155 -3.83 3.53 4.60
CA ILE A 155 -3.42 4.92 4.88
C ILE A 155 -3.08 5.07 6.37
N LYS A 156 -3.88 4.47 7.27
CA LYS A 156 -3.59 4.53 8.70
C LYS A 156 -2.28 3.83 9.06
N PHE A 157 -2.02 2.69 8.44
CA PHE A 157 -0.77 1.95 8.54
C PHE A 157 0.43 2.82 8.09
N LEU A 158 0.31 3.53 6.96
CA LEU A 158 1.35 4.47 6.50
C LEU A 158 1.64 5.57 7.53
N GLU A 159 0.59 6.20 8.08
CA GLU A 159 0.71 7.24 9.11
C GLU A 159 1.42 6.70 10.36
N ASN A 160 1.02 5.51 10.83
CA ASN A 160 1.62 4.88 12.00
C ASN A 160 3.09 4.52 11.76
N LYS A 161 3.41 4.02 10.56
CA LYS A 161 4.75 3.51 10.21
C LYS A 161 5.76 4.62 9.95
N LEU A 162 5.35 5.66 9.21
CA LEU A 162 6.24 6.71 8.72
C LEU A 162 6.10 8.04 9.48
N GLY A 163 5.09 8.15 10.36
CA GLY A 163 4.90 9.29 11.25
C GLY A 163 4.76 10.61 10.49
N SER A 164 5.53 11.62 10.91
CA SER A 164 5.51 12.96 10.32
C SER A 164 5.96 13.04 8.86
N ARG A 165 6.51 11.95 8.29
CA ARG A 165 6.80 11.87 6.84
C ARG A 165 5.52 11.79 6.00
N ILE A 166 4.41 11.32 6.58
CA ILE A 166 3.09 11.38 5.92
C ILE A 166 2.50 12.76 6.15
N THR A 167 2.79 13.68 5.22
CA THR A 167 2.16 14.99 5.20
C THR A 167 0.68 14.89 4.76
N PRO A 168 -0.14 15.94 4.95
CA PRO A 168 -1.49 15.97 4.40
C PRO A 168 -1.55 15.76 2.89
N PHE A 169 -0.53 16.24 2.16
CA PHE A 169 -0.40 15.99 0.72
C PHE A 169 -0.12 14.52 0.42
N CYS A 170 0.81 13.89 1.14
CA CYS A 170 1.08 12.45 1.00
C CYS A 170 -0.18 11.62 1.25
N ARG A 171 -0.90 11.94 2.33
CA ARG A 171 -2.15 11.28 2.71
C ARG A 171 -3.19 11.40 1.59
N ASN A 172 -3.39 12.60 1.05
CA ASN A 172 -4.32 12.84 -0.05
C ASN A 172 -3.91 12.08 -1.32
N ALA A 173 -2.62 12.07 -1.68
CA ALA A 173 -2.14 11.35 -2.86
C ALA A 173 -2.45 9.84 -2.77
N TRP A 174 -2.26 9.24 -1.59
CA TRP A 174 -2.63 7.85 -1.34
C TRP A 174 -4.15 7.62 -1.33
N GLU A 175 -4.95 8.54 -0.78
CA GLU A 175 -6.42 8.47 -0.86
C GLU A 175 -6.92 8.47 -2.31
N VAL A 176 -6.39 9.35 -3.16
CA VAL A 176 -6.74 9.40 -4.58
C VAL A 176 -6.31 8.11 -5.27
N THR A 177 -5.11 7.60 -4.98
CA THR A 177 -4.61 6.32 -5.53
C THR A 177 -5.54 5.16 -5.20
N PHE A 178 -5.93 5.01 -3.92
CA PHE A 178 -6.87 3.96 -3.50
C PHE A 178 -8.26 4.14 -4.09
N LYS A 179 -8.73 5.38 -4.24
CA LYS A 179 -10.02 5.66 -4.89
C LYS A 179 -10.02 5.21 -6.35
N VAL A 180 -8.98 5.52 -7.10
CA VAL A 180 -8.81 5.08 -8.50
C VAL A 180 -8.73 3.56 -8.55
N MET A 181 -7.86 2.95 -7.74
CA MET A 181 -7.71 1.51 -7.65
C MET A 181 -9.04 0.79 -7.35
N ASN A 182 -9.77 1.25 -6.33
CA ASN A 182 -11.04 0.66 -5.93
C ASN A 182 -12.08 0.81 -7.05
N SER A 183 -12.13 1.93 -7.75
CA SER A 183 -13.10 2.13 -8.85
C SER A 183 -12.94 1.07 -9.94
N ILE A 184 -11.71 0.73 -10.31
CA ILE A 184 -11.40 -0.29 -11.32
C ILE A 184 -11.70 -1.69 -10.79
N ILE A 185 -11.26 -2.01 -9.56
CA ILE A 185 -11.54 -3.31 -8.93
C ILE A 185 -13.05 -3.55 -8.83
N VAL A 186 -13.83 -2.53 -8.44
CA VAL A 186 -15.28 -2.63 -8.31
C VAL A 186 -15.95 -2.84 -9.66
N ALA A 187 -15.47 -2.21 -10.73
CA ALA A 187 -15.93 -2.52 -12.08
C ALA A 187 -15.67 -4.01 -12.42
N GLY A 188 -14.49 -4.53 -12.07
CA GLY A 188 -14.16 -5.95 -12.23
C GLY A 188 -14.97 -6.92 -11.33
N LEU A 189 -15.51 -6.47 -10.20
CA LEU A 189 -16.45 -7.25 -9.38
C LEU A 189 -17.84 -7.37 -10.04
N GLN A 190 -18.17 -6.43 -10.92
CA GLN A 190 -19.46 -6.32 -11.59
C GLN A 190 -19.44 -6.89 -13.01
N SER A 191 -18.25 -7.17 -13.58
CA SER A 191 -18.14 -7.84 -14.87
C SER A 191 -18.65 -9.27 -14.74
N ASN A 192 -19.69 -9.61 -15.50
CA ASN A 192 -20.03 -11.01 -15.73
C ASN A 192 -18.86 -11.64 -16.50
N ASP A 193 -18.46 -12.85 -16.11
CA ASP A 193 -17.49 -13.63 -16.90
C ASP A 193 -18.10 -13.85 -18.30
N ASP A 194 -17.57 -13.20 -19.32
CA ASP A 194 -17.84 -13.50 -20.74
C ASP A 194 -17.12 -14.80 -21.16
#